data_AF-A0A8T5MYY7-F1
#
_entry.id   AF-A0A8T5MYY7-F1
#
_cell.length_a   1.000
_cell.length_b   1.000
_cell.length_c   1.000
_cell.angle_alpha   90.00
_cell.angle_beta   90.00
_cell.angle_gamma   90.00
#
_symmetry.space_group_name_H-M   'P 1'
#
loop_
_entity.id
_entity.type
_entity.pdbx_description
1 polymer ?
#
loop_
_entity_poly.entity_id
_entity_poly.type
_entity_poly.pdbx_seq_one_letter_code
_entity_poly.pdbx_strand_id
1 'polypeptide(L)' 'MHLRSFKRGKKRYYFIAKSVRNGKKVIQKSILYLGTADTIYKKLLKVKNSKN' A
#
# COMPACT_ATOMS: atom_id res chain seq x y z
N MET A 1 -1.83 -2.61 -9.33
CA MET A 1 -1.54 -2.32 -7.90
C MET A 1 -2.28 -1.04 -7.57
N HIS A 2 -2.97 -0.97 -6.44
CA HIS A 2 -3.79 0.18 -6.08
C HIS A 2 -3.33 0.77 -4.74
N LEU A 3 -3.23 2.09 -4.67
CA LEU A 3 -3.07 2.79 -3.40
C LEU A 3 -4.43 2.83 -2.69
N ARG A 4 -4.48 2.37 -1.45
CA ARG A 4 -5.66 2.43 -0.60
C ARG A 4 -5.34 3.15 0.69
N SER A 5 -6.38 3.68 1.32
CA SER A 5 -6.27 4.30 2.63
C SER A 5 -7.36 3.82 3.57
N PHE A 6 -7.07 3.78 4.85
CA PHE A 6 -8.05 3.60 5.91
C PHE A 6 -7.81 4.63 7.02
N LYS A 7 -8.88 4.99 7.73
CA LYS A 7 -8.81 5.92 8.85
C LYS A 7 -8.84 5.12 10.15
N ARG A 8 -7.94 5.43 11.09
CA ARG A 8 -7.96 4.89 12.46
C ARG A 8 -7.77 6.06 13.42
N GLY A 9 -8.84 6.40 14.14
CA GLY A 9 -8.91 7.63 14.94
C GLY A 9 -8.77 8.89 14.06
N LYS A 10 -7.89 9.81 14.45
CA LYS A 10 -7.60 11.05 13.69
C LYS A 10 -6.55 10.86 12.58
N LYS A 11 -5.94 9.68 12.46
CA LYS A 11 -4.86 9.41 11.50
C LYS A 11 -5.38 8.63 10.28
N ARG A 12 -4.87 9.00 9.10
CA ARG A 12 -5.11 8.29 7.84
C ARG A 12 -3.87 7.49 7.46
N TYR A 13 -4.08 6.21 7.19
CA TYR A 13 -3.05 5.24 6.89
C TYR A 13 -3.18 4.78 5.46
N TYR A 14 -2.06 4.58 4.78
CA TYR A 14 -2.01 4.25 3.37
C TYR A 14 -1.25 2.94 3.16
N PHE A 15 -1.70 2.18 2.17
CA PHE A 15 -1.10 0.89 1.82
C PHE A 15 -1.30 0.58 0.34
N ILE A 16 -0.41 -0.22 -0.23
CA ILE A 16 -0.53 -0.71 -1.60
C ILE A 16 -1.15 -2.10 -1.58
N ALA A 17 -2.23 -2.28 -2.33
CA ALA A 17 -2.87 -3.58 -2.53
C ALA A 17 -2.55 -4.15 -3.93
N LYS A 18 -2.26 -5.45 -4.00
CA LYS A 18 -2.27 -6.24 -5.24
C LYS A 18 -3.61 -6.93 -5.35
N SER A 19 -4.21 -6.87 -6.53
CA SER A 19 -5.22 -7.84 -6.90
C SER A 19 -4.50 -9.14 -7.27
N VAL A 20 -4.84 -10.24 -6.59
CA VAL A 20 -4.35 -11.58 -6.87
C VAL A 20 -5.55 -12.46 -7.19
N ARG A 21 -5.48 -13.18 -8.31
CA ARG A 21 -6.51 -14.16 -8.68
C ARG A 21 -6.28 -15.42 -7.86
N ASN A 22 -7.27 -15.82 -7.08
CA ASN A 22 -7.27 -17.07 -6.33
C ASN A 22 -8.42 -17.94 -6.85
N GLY A 23 -8.10 -18.84 -7.78
CA GLY A 23 -9.08 -19.63 -8.52
C GLY A 23 -10.07 -18.73 -9.29
N LYS A 24 -11.35 -18.85 -8.95
CA LYS A 24 -12.45 -18.07 -9.56
C LYS A 24 -12.67 -16.68 -8.94
N LYS A 25 -11.96 -16.33 -7.86
CA LYS A 25 -12.14 -15.04 -7.16
C LYS A 25 -10.93 -14.13 -7.35
N VAL A 26 -11.17 -12.82 -7.38
CA VAL A 26 -10.11 -11.80 -7.33
C VAL A 26 -10.07 -11.25 -5.92
N ILE A 27 -8.96 -11.46 -5.21
CA ILE A 27 -8.76 -11.01 -3.83
C ILE A 27 -7.73 -9.90 -3.82
N GLN A 28 -7.97 -8.86 -3.03
CA GLN A 28 -7.00 -7.79 -2.83
C GLN A 28 -6.16 -8.08 -1.60
N LYS A 29 -4.86 -8.34 -1.81
CA LYS A 29 -3.89 -8.54 -0.73
C LYS A 29 -3.06 -7.28 -0.53
N SER A 30 -2.94 -6.82 0.72
CA SER A 30 -2.05 -5.72 1.08
C SER A 30 -0.60 -6.17 0.94
N ILE A 31 0.17 -5.48 0.11
CA ILE A 31 1.58 -5.81 -0.18
C ILE A 31 2.52 -4.96 0.68
N LEU A 32 2.20 -3.68 0.86
CA LEU A 32 3.12 -2.74 1.47
C LEU A 32 2.36 -1.69 2.28
N TYR A 33 2.74 -1.57 3.56
CA TYR A 33 2.25 -0.54 4.45
C TYR A 33 3.09 0.74 4.35
N LEU A 34 2.48 1.80 3.84
CA LEU A 34 3.14 3.08 3.58
C LEU A 34 3.04 4.07 4.76
N GLY A 35 2.27 3.76 5.80
CA GLY A 35 2.15 4.62 6.98
C GLY A 35 1.21 5.81 6.77
N THR A 36 1.49 6.94 7.44
CA THR A 36 0.77 8.21 7.30
C THR A 36 1.31 9.02 6.12
N ALA A 37 0.57 10.07 5.70
CA ALA A 37 0.93 10.97 4.59
C ALA A 37 2.41 11.41 4.61
N ASP A 38 2.92 11.82 5.77
CA ASP A 38 4.31 12.28 5.94
C ASP A 38 5.35 11.19 5.65
N THR A 39 4.99 9.93 5.92
CA THR A 39 5.89 8.78 5.77
C THR A 39 5.77 8.08 4.41
N ILE A 40 4.68 8.33 3.68
CA ILE A 40 4.42 7.71 2.36
C ILE A 40 5.53 8.06 1.38
N TYR A 41 5.84 9.35 1.24
CA TYR A 41 6.79 9.82 0.22
C TYR A 41 8.16 9.18 0.41
N LYS A 42 8.68 9.20 1.65
CA LYS A 42 9.97 8.57 1.99
C LYS A 42 9.99 7.07 1.72
N LYS A 43 8.90 6.35 2.02
CA LYS A 43 8.81 4.90 1.77
C LYS A 43 8.70 4.58 0.28
N LEU A 44 7.96 5.36 -0.49
CA LEU A 44 7.87 5.20 -1.94
C LEU A 44 9.22 5.44 -2.62
N LEU A 45 9.98 6.45 -2.19
CA LEU A 45 11.34 6.71 -2.64
C LEU A 45 12.27 5.51 -2.39
N LYS A 46 12.24 4.94 -1.17
CA LYS A 46 13.02 3.74 -0.85
C LYS A 46 12.67 2.55 -1.76
N VAL A 47 11.39 2.33 -2.02
CA VAL A 47 10.93 1.25 -2.91
C VAL A 47 11.35 1.48 -4.36
N LYS A 48 11.34 2.73 -4.83
CA LYS A 48 11.84 3.08 -6.17
C LYS A 48 13.33 2.79 -6.29
N ASN A 49 14.12 3.21 -5.30
CA ASN A 49 15.57 3.09 -5.34
C ASN A 49 16.06 1.65 -5.10
N SER A 50 15.31 0.83 -4.36
CA SER A 50 15.62 -0.60 -4.15
C SER A 50 15.35 -1.49 -5.36
N LYS A 51 14.74 -0.95 -6.43
CA LYS A 51 14.42 -1.68 -7.65
C LYS A 51 15.40 -1.45 -8.81
N ASN A 52 16.35 -0.53 -8.63
CA ASN A 52 17.54 -0.39 -9.49
C ASN A 52 18.68 -1.19 -8.89
#